data_AF-A0A286U5F8-F1
#
_entry.id   AF-A0A286U5F8-F1
#
_cell.length_a   1.000
_cell.length_b   1.000
_cell.length_c   1.000
_cell.angle_alpha   90.00
_cell.angle_beta   90.00
_cell.angle_gamma   90.00
#
_symmetry.space_group_name_H-M   'P 1'
#
loop_
_entity.id
_entity.type
_entity.pdbx_description
1 polymer ?
#
loop_
_entity_poly.entity_id
_entity_poly.type
_entity_poly.pdbx_seq_one_letter_code
_entity_poly.pdbx_strand_id
1 'polypeptide(L)'
;MSSEEGPNAFELLNVSVEASDAEIRTAYRKLSLKVHPDRNPNNPTAAQKFHELNQAYELLLDPLRRLALTSSLKASLARKARFAKFDQKRKNLQEELEQREREFKKRKLDEAKEKQERESENTRIMEEGKKLLERRIIEERQKKEKFKEEEPESTEEDVPPLGDLDTTVKLKFTLSRVPHFSTTTTIAKNLSQFGEIDESSVVLSLKEKPVKSTSDKSSSKKALRTIATALVPFRTIGGAFAAVCASKQSRNGLAGCEISWAGGKEPPIVQWLRRIGKLGNPNSDSIQVPTAKQDTYEEMAKSKSTKDGISLGSLLENASKKESIEFGSGGSFSSFPDLSSIPATPQLPSQMTTSPALQAAGLDFESLTLMRLRQAERDRLEREILEAEAAET
;
A
#
# COMPACT_ATOMS: atom_id res chain seq x y z
N MET A 1 51.10 25.11 34.40
CA MET A 1 50.48 26.19 35.17
C MET A 1 50.88 25.99 36.61
N SER A 2 51.59 26.96 37.17
CA SER A 2 52.48 26.81 38.32
C SER A 2 51.73 26.39 39.59
N SER A 3 52.18 25.28 40.18
CA SER A 3 51.80 24.81 41.50
C SER A 3 52.43 25.70 42.57
N GLU A 4 51.79 26.82 42.88
CA GLU A 4 52.10 27.63 44.08
C GLU A 4 50.78 27.89 44.84
N GLU A 5 50.01 26.84 45.09
CA GLU A 5 49.07 26.86 46.22
C GLU A 5 49.86 26.43 47.45
N GLY A 6 50.65 27.36 47.99
CA GLY A 6 51.20 27.23 49.34
C GLY A 6 50.07 26.99 50.35
N PRO A 7 50.36 26.34 51.50
CA PRO A 7 49.33 26.01 52.47
C PRO A 7 48.53 27.25 52.86
N ASN A 8 47.21 27.16 52.70
CA ASN A 8 46.29 28.28 52.90
C ASN A 8 46.48 28.85 54.31
N ALA A 9 46.99 30.08 54.41
CA ALA A 9 47.36 30.70 55.68
C ALA A 9 46.17 30.76 56.67
N PHE A 10 44.95 30.87 56.16
CA PHE A 10 43.71 30.81 56.95
C PHE A 10 43.43 29.41 57.51
N GLU A 11 43.71 28.36 56.73
CA GLU A 11 43.55 26.96 57.17
C GLU A 11 44.63 26.55 58.18
N LEU A 12 45.88 26.99 58.00
CA LEU A 12 46.96 26.73 58.96
C LEU A 12 46.64 27.30 60.35
N LEU A 13 46.08 28.50 60.40
CA LEU A 13 45.63 29.14 61.64
C LEU A 13 44.24 28.70 62.11
N ASN A 14 43.54 27.85 61.33
CA ASN A 14 42.17 27.41 61.57
C ASN A 14 41.19 28.58 61.83
N VAL A 15 41.31 29.63 61.01
CA VAL A 15 40.47 30.83 61.10
C VAL A 15 39.67 31.01 59.82
N SER A 16 38.48 31.63 59.95
CA SER A 16 37.69 32.00 58.78
C SER A 16 38.41 33.06 57.94
N VAL A 17 38.14 33.10 56.64
CA VAL A 17 38.60 34.16 55.70
C VAL A 17 38.13 35.55 56.17
N GLU A 18 37.01 35.60 56.91
CA GLU A 18 36.41 36.82 57.47
C GLU A 18 36.83 37.11 58.93
N ALA A 19 37.74 36.33 59.52
CA ALA A 19 38.12 36.45 60.93
C ALA A 19 38.75 37.82 61.27
N SER A 20 38.42 38.38 62.44
CA SER A 20 39.02 39.67 62.84
C SER A 20 40.51 39.56 63.18
N ASP A 21 41.26 40.66 63.15
CA ASP A 21 42.69 40.67 63.56
C ASP A 21 42.88 40.25 65.03
N ALA A 22 41.85 40.44 65.87
CA ALA A 22 41.84 39.95 67.24
C ALA A 22 41.76 38.41 67.26
N GLU A 23 40.88 37.82 66.45
CA GLU A 23 40.75 36.36 66.32
C GLU A 23 42.03 35.72 65.81
N ILE A 24 42.65 36.27 64.75
CA ILE A 24 43.91 35.77 64.18
C ILE A 24 45.02 35.74 65.25
N ARG A 25 45.16 36.81 66.04
CA ARG A 25 46.13 36.90 67.15
C ARG A 25 45.84 35.91 68.27
N THR A 26 44.57 35.64 68.56
CA THR A 26 44.22 34.63 69.58
C THR A 26 44.43 33.20 69.09
N ALA A 27 44.13 32.92 67.82
CA ALA A 27 44.32 31.62 67.18
C ALA A 27 45.81 31.27 67.09
N TYR A 28 46.65 32.20 66.63
CA TYR A 28 48.11 32.04 66.63
C TYR A 28 48.63 31.74 68.04
N ARG A 29 48.27 32.52 69.06
CA ARG A 29 48.72 32.27 70.44
C ARG A 29 48.35 30.88 70.95
N LYS A 30 47.14 30.41 70.67
CA LYS A 30 46.68 29.07 71.07
C LYS A 30 47.44 27.95 70.33
N LEU A 31 47.62 28.09 69.02
CA LEU A 31 48.29 27.08 68.19
C LEU A 31 49.81 27.05 68.44
N SER A 32 50.45 28.21 68.58
CA SER A 32 51.87 28.32 68.89
C SER A 32 52.25 27.64 70.20
N LEU A 33 51.44 27.78 71.26
CA LEU A 33 51.66 27.05 72.51
C LEU A 33 51.52 25.53 72.34
N LYS A 34 50.69 25.07 71.41
CA LYS A 34 50.47 23.64 71.14
C LYS A 34 51.64 23.02 70.37
N VAL A 35 52.22 23.74 69.41
CA VAL A 35 53.32 23.26 68.56
C VAL A 35 54.71 23.76 68.96
N HIS A 36 54.85 24.46 70.08
CA HIS A 36 56.11 25.04 70.51
C HIS A 36 57.21 23.96 70.65
N PRO A 37 58.41 24.16 70.08
CA PRO A 37 59.48 23.16 70.12
C PRO A 37 59.98 22.88 71.55
N ASP A 38 60.03 23.89 72.41
CA ASP A 38 60.43 23.75 73.83
C ASP A 38 59.46 22.89 74.65
N ARG A 39 58.15 22.95 74.34
CA ARG A 39 57.13 22.18 75.05
C ARG A 39 56.95 20.77 74.47
N ASN A 40 57.47 20.53 73.26
CA ASN A 40 57.40 19.27 72.55
C ASN A 40 58.79 18.81 72.06
N PRO A 41 59.78 18.63 72.96
CA PRO A 41 61.15 18.29 72.57
C PRO A 41 61.26 16.91 71.88
N ASN A 42 60.28 16.03 72.09
CA ASN A 42 60.25 14.69 71.51
C ASN A 42 59.63 14.62 70.11
N ASN A 43 59.10 15.73 69.56
CA ASN A 43 58.44 15.75 68.25
C ASN A 43 59.24 16.56 67.22
N PRO A 44 59.93 15.90 66.26
CA PRO A 44 60.73 16.60 65.26
C PRO A 44 59.88 17.44 64.28
N THR A 45 58.57 17.17 64.16
CA THR A 45 57.67 17.95 63.28
C THR A 45 57.15 19.23 63.94
N ALA A 46 57.39 19.43 65.24
CA ALA A 46 56.92 20.60 65.98
C ALA A 46 57.60 21.89 65.48
N ALA A 47 58.91 21.85 65.25
CA ALA A 47 59.68 22.98 64.74
C ALA A 47 59.21 23.42 63.35
N GLN A 48 58.95 22.47 62.45
CA GLN A 48 58.47 22.76 61.09
C GLN A 48 57.07 23.38 61.12
N LYS A 49 56.12 22.79 61.87
CA LYS A 49 54.75 23.32 62.00
C LYS A 49 54.71 24.69 62.67
N PHE A 50 55.59 24.93 63.64
CA PHE A 50 55.74 26.24 64.26
C PHE A 50 56.23 27.29 63.26
N HIS A 51 57.18 26.92 62.39
CA HIS A 51 57.66 27.79 61.33
C HIS A 51 56.55 28.13 60.31
N GLU A 52 55.80 27.12 59.85
CA GLU A 52 54.66 27.29 58.93
C GLU A 52 53.56 28.18 59.56
N LEU A 53 53.25 27.99 60.85
CA LEU A 53 52.31 28.84 61.59
C LEU A 53 52.79 30.28 61.72
N ASN A 54 54.09 30.50 61.91
CA ASN A 54 54.66 31.84 61.99
C ASN A 54 54.59 32.56 60.63
N GLN A 55 54.92 31.87 59.53
CA GLN A 55 54.78 32.41 58.18
C GLN A 55 53.32 32.76 57.86
N ALA A 56 52.37 31.88 58.20
CA ALA A 56 50.95 32.15 58.01
C ALA A 56 50.48 33.38 58.81
N TYR A 57 50.94 33.52 60.06
CA TYR A 57 50.60 34.66 60.89
C TYR A 57 51.16 35.97 60.35
N GLU A 58 52.41 36.00 59.89
CA GLU A 58 53.02 37.18 59.27
C GLU A 58 52.29 37.63 58.00
N LEU A 59 51.82 36.67 57.19
CA LEU A 59 51.04 36.97 55.98
C LEU A 59 49.65 37.54 56.29
N LEU A 60 49.00 37.08 57.36
CA LEU A 60 47.66 37.56 57.76
C LEU A 60 47.68 38.84 58.60
N LEU A 61 48.82 39.18 59.22
CA LEU A 61 48.97 40.37 60.05
C LEU A 61 49.05 41.66 59.21
N ASP A 62 49.62 41.59 58.00
CA ASP A 62 49.67 42.72 57.07
C ASP A 62 48.33 42.86 56.33
N PRO A 63 47.61 43.99 56.49
CA PRO A 63 46.31 44.18 55.87
C PRO A 63 46.37 44.10 54.34
N LEU A 64 47.46 44.55 53.69
CA LEU A 64 47.56 44.53 52.23
C LEU A 64 47.75 43.11 51.69
N ARG A 65 48.62 42.32 52.32
CA ARG A 65 48.84 40.91 51.98
C ARG A 65 47.60 40.07 52.24
N ARG A 66 46.93 40.32 53.36
CA ARG A 66 45.65 39.70 53.70
C ARG A 66 44.58 40.02 52.64
N LEU A 67 44.48 41.27 52.18
CA LEU A 67 43.50 41.66 51.15
C LEU A 67 43.79 40.96 49.81
N ALA A 68 45.06 40.88 49.40
CA ALA A 68 45.45 40.14 48.19
C ALA A 68 45.11 38.64 48.28
N LEU A 69 45.40 37.99 49.41
CA LEU A 69 45.08 36.58 49.63
C LEU A 69 43.57 36.32 49.67
N THR A 70 42.81 37.15 50.37
CA THR A 70 41.33 37.03 50.42
C THR A 70 40.70 37.27 49.05
N SER A 71 41.20 38.23 48.27
CA SER A 71 40.76 38.48 46.89
C SER A 71 41.02 37.27 45.99
N SER A 72 42.23 36.70 46.04
CA SER A 72 42.60 35.50 45.29
C SER A 72 41.73 34.28 45.66
N LEU A 73 41.50 34.04 46.95
CA LEU A 73 40.64 32.95 47.42
C LEU A 73 39.19 33.14 46.97
N LYS A 74 38.64 34.37 47.06
CA LYS A 74 37.29 34.69 46.57
C LYS A 74 37.19 34.49 45.06
N ALA A 75 38.20 34.92 44.29
CA ALA A 75 38.25 34.71 42.85
C ALA A 75 38.31 33.21 42.48
N SER A 76 39.14 32.43 43.17
CA SER A 76 39.24 30.97 42.98
C SER A 76 37.92 30.26 43.30
N LEU A 77 37.26 30.61 44.42
CA LEU A 77 35.95 30.07 44.78
C LEU A 77 34.85 30.46 43.79
N ALA A 78 34.85 31.72 43.33
CA ALA A 78 33.91 32.18 42.32
C ALA A 78 34.10 31.44 40.98
N ARG A 79 35.35 31.22 40.56
CA ARG A 79 35.67 30.39 39.39
C ARG A 79 35.16 28.97 39.57
N LYS A 80 35.50 28.29 40.67
CA LYS A 80 35.03 26.93 40.99
C LYS A 80 33.50 26.84 40.97
N ALA A 81 32.79 27.81 41.54
CA ALA A 81 31.33 27.85 41.54
C ALA A 81 30.74 28.06 40.13
N ARG A 82 31.37 28.87 39.28
CA ARG A 82 30.97 29.05 37.88
C ARG A 82 31.18 27.78 37.07
N PHE A 83 32.38 27.17 37.15
CA PHE A 83 32.66 25.90 36.51
C PHE A 83 31.65 24.81 36.93
N ALA A 84 31.34 24.71 38.23
CA ALA A 84 30.33 23.76 38.70
C ALA A 84 28.93 23.97 38.09
N LYS A 85 28.52 25.23 37.86
CA LYS A 85 27.24 25.54 37.17
C LYS A 85 27.27 25.14 35.71
N PHE A 86 28.37 25.42 35.00
CA PHE A 86 28.53 25.02 33.59
C PHE A 86 28.61 23.50 33.44
N ASP A 87 29.23 22.80 34.39
CA ASP A 87 29.29 21.34 34.43
C ASP A 87 27.91 20.71 34.64
N GLN A 88 27.05 21.30 35.46
CA GLN A 88 25.65 20.85 35.59
C GLN A 88 24.89 20.99 34.26
N LYS A 89 24.99 22.15 33.60
CA LYS A 89 24.35 22.37 32.29
C LYS A 89 24.82 21.36 31.25
N ARG A 90 26.13 21.10 31.21
CA ARG A 90 26.73 20.09 30.32
C ARG A 90 26.24 18.68 30.61
N LYS A 91 26.18 18.27 31.88
CA LYS A 91 25.67 16.95 32.29
C LYS A 91 24.21 16.76 31.90
N ASN A 92 23.37 17.76 32.16
CA ASN A 92 21.94 17.71 31.81
C ASN A 92 21.75 17.57 30.29
N LEU A 93 22.48 18.37 29.50
CA LEU A 93 22.44 18.28 28.04
C LEU A 93 22.95 16.91 27.54
N GLN A 94 24.05 16.40 28.13
CA GLN A 94 24.58 15.10 27.78
C GLN A 94 23.59 13.96 28.07
N GLU A 95 22.90 14.03 29.21
CA GLU A 95 21.89 13.07 29.64
C GLU A 95 20.63 13.15 28.77
N GLU A 96 20.15 14.35 28.44
CA GLU A 96 19.02 14.57 27.52
C GLU A 96 19.30 13.99 26.14
N LEU A 97 20.48 14.27 25.58
CA LEU A 97 20.90 13.71 24.30
C LEU A 97 20.99 12.17 24.34
N GLU A 98 21.57 11.62 25.40
CA GLU A 98 21.68 10.17 25.56
C GLU A 98 20.31 9.49 25.71
N GLN A 99 19.42 10.13 26.46
CA GLN A 99 18.06 9.65 26.63
C GLN A 99 17.33 9.64 25.29
N ARG A 100 17.45 10.71 24.50
CA ARG A 100 16.86 10.79 23.16
C ARG A 100 17.42 9.72 22.21
N GLU A 101 18.74 9.47 22.25
CA GLU A 101 19.37 8.38 21.49
C GLU A 101 18.84 7.00 21.92
N ARG A 102 18.69 6.78 23.24
CA ARG A 102 18.17 5.54 23.81
C ARG A 102 16.72 5.30 23.42
N GLU A 103 15.88 6.33 23.50
CA GLU A 103 14.48 6.28 23.09
C GLU A 103 14.33 6.01 21.59
N PHE A 104 15.16 6.66 20.77
CA PHE A 104 15.19 6.39 19.33
C PHE A 104 15.57 4.94 19.02
N LYS A 105 16.66 4.44 19.62
CA LYS A 105 17.10 3.04 19.46
C LYS A 105 16.04 2.06 19.93
N LYS A 106 15.39 2.33 21.07
CA LYS A 106 14.30 1.52 21.60
C LYS A 106 13.12 1.49 20.63
N ARG A 107 12.68 2.64 20.11
CA ARG A 107 11.58 2.72 19.14
C ARG A 107 11.87 1.92 17.87
N LYS A 108 13.10 2.03 17.34
CA LYS A 108 13.56 1.23 16.18
C LYS A 108 13.50 -0.28 16.44
N LEU A 109 13.91 -0.70 17.64
CA LEU A 109 13.90 -2.11 18.03
C LEU A 109 12.48 -2.64 18.21
N ASP A 110 11.61 -1.87 18.86
CA ASP A 110 10.20 -2.21 19.05
C ASP A 110 9.47 -2.30 17.70
N GLU A 111 9.72 -1.36 16.78
CA GLU A 111 9.16 -1.38 15.41
C GLU A 111 9.63 -2.61 14.62
N ALA A 112 10.93 -2.95 14.70
CA ALA A 112 11.47 -4.14 14.04
C ALA A 112 10.86 -5.44 14.61
N LYS A 113 10.70 -5.50 15.94
CA LYS A 113 10.09 -6.65 16.62
C LYS A 113 8.63 -6.81 16.22
N GLU A 114 7.84 -5.73 16.23
CA GLU A 114 6.44 -5.75 15.81
C GLU A 114 6.30 -6.16 14.35
N LYS A 115 7.23 -5.71 13.48
CA LYS A 115 7.27 -6.15 12.08
C LYS A 115 7.54 -7.64 11.94
N GLN A 116 8.51 -8.17 12.68
CA GLN A 116 8.81 -9.60 12.68
C GLN A 116 7.64 -10.42 13.21
N GLU A 117 6.98 -9.97 14.28
CA GLU A 117 5.79 -10.62 14.83
C GLU A 117 4.67 -10.65 13.78
N ARG A 118 4.38 -9.52 13.13
CA ARG A 118 3.37 -9.43 12.06
C ARG A 118 3.70 -10.31 10.85
N GLU A 119 4.96 -10.39 10.46
CA GLU A 119 5.42 -11.30 9.40
C GLU A 119 5.22 -12.77 9.82
N SER A 120 5.55 -13.13 11.06
CA SER A 120 5.33 -14.47 11.61
C SER A 120 3.84 -14.84 11.69
N GLU A 121 2.96 -13.89 12.03
CA GLU A 121 1.51 -14.09 12.02
C GLU A 121 0.98 -14.25 10.59
N ASN A 122 1.40 -13.39 9.67
CA ASN A 122 1.01 -13.49 8.26
C ASN A 122 1.44 -14.82 7.65
N THR A 123 2.66 -15.28 7.93
CA THR A 123 3.14 -16.59 7.46
C THR A 123 2.31 -17.75 8.03
N ARG A 124 1.93 -17.70 9.32
CA ARG A 124 1.01 -18.68 9.91
C ARG A 124 -0.36 -18.68 9.24
N ILE A 125 -0.94 -17.51 9.03
CA ILE A 125 -2.25 -17.36 8.34
C ILE A 125 -2.17 -17.92 6.91
N MET A 126 -1.08 -17.63 6.19
CA MET A 126 -0.86 -18.16 4.84
C MET A 126 -0.73 -19.68 4.84
N GLU A 127 -0.01 -20.26 5.81
CA GLU A 127 0.14 -21.71 5.94
C GLU A 127 -1.19 -22.40 6.32
N GLU A 128 -1.95 -21.81 7.23
CA GLU A 128 -3.29 -22.28 7.60
C GLU A 128 -4.26 -22.21 6.41
N GLY A 129 -4.24 -21.10 5.66
CA GLY A 129 -5.02 -20.94 4.43
C GLY A 129 -4.66 -21.99 3.37
N LYS A 130 -3.36 -22.28 3.20
CA LYS A 130 -2.88 -23.33 2.30
C LYS A 130 -3.35 -24.72 2.73
N LYS A 131 -3.22 -25.07 4.02
CA LYS A 131 -3.71 -26.35 4.57
C LYS A 131 -5.22 -26.51 4.42
N LEU A 132 -5.98 -25.42 4.57
CA LEU A 132 -7.43 -25.44 4.40
C LEU A 132 -7.82 -25.70 2.94
N LEU A 133 -7.15 -25.06 1.99
CA LEU A 133 -7.36 -25.30 0.57
C LEU A 133 -7.02 -26.75 0.19
N GLU A 134 -5.89 -27.26 0.67
CA GLU A 134 -5.47 -28.65 0.45
C GLU A 134 -6.49 -29.63 1.02
N ARG A 135 -6.96 -29.41 2.25
CA ARG A 135 -8.03 -30.21 2.86
C ARG A 135 -9.31 -30.17 2.02
N ARG A 136 -9.70 -29.00 1.50
CA ARG A 136 -10.89 -28.84 0.64
C ARG A 136 -10.76 -29.59 -0.69
N ILE A 137 -9.58 -29.54 -1.31
CA ILE A 137 -9.30 -30.27 -2.56
C ILE A 137 -9.38 -31.78 -2.32
N ILE A 138 -8.82 -32.27 -1.21
CA ILE A 138 -8.89 -33.69 -0.84
C ILE A 138 -10.33 -34.12 -0.58
N GLU A 139 -11.12 -33.32 0.16
CA GLU A 139 -12.54 -33.59 0.37
C GLU A 139 -13.35 -33.61 -0.93
N GLU A 140 -13.12 -32.66 -1.84
CA GLU A 140 -13.78 -32.67 -3.15
C GLU A 140 -13.39 -33.90 -3.98
N ARG A 141 -12.11 -34.30 -3.95
CA ARG A 141 -11.66 -35.51 -4.64
C ARG A 141 -12.31 -36.75 -4.04
N GLN A 142 -12.34 -36.88 -2.71
CA GLN A 142 -13.01 -37.98 -2.02
C GLN A 142 -14.51 -37.99 -2.29
N LYS A 143 -15.18 -36.83 -2.32
CA LYS A 143 -16.59 -36.74 -2.69
C LYS A 143 -16.83 -37.16 -4.14
N LYS A 144 -15.95 -36.76 -5.08
CA LYS A 144 -16.03 -37.21 -6.48
C LYS A 144 -15.76 -38.70 -6.62
N GLU A 145 -14.79 -39.25 -5.88
CA GLU A 145 -14.52 -40.69 -5.86
C GLU A 145 -15.68 -41.47 -5.27
N LYS A 146 -16.24 -41.03 -4.13
CA LYS A 146 -17.47 -41.61 -3.56
C LYS A 146 -18.66 -41.49 -4.49
N PHE A 147 -18.88 -40.32 -5.11
CA PHE A 147 -19.95 -40.15 -6.10
C PHE A 147 -19.76 -41.05 -7.32
N LYS A 148 -18.51 -41.30 -7.73
CA LYS A 148 -18.18 -42.21 -8.83
C LYS A 148 -18.30 -43.69 -8.44
N GLU A 149 -18.08 -44.05 -7.18
CA GLU A 149 -18.32 -45.41 -6.64
C GLU A 149 -19.80 -45.67 -6.31
N GLU A 150 -20.57 -44.62 -5.97
CA GLU A 150 -22.00 -44.69 -5.66
C GLU A 150 -22.91 -44.55 -6.90
N GLU A 151 -22.38 -44.16 -8.07
CA GLU A 151 -23.09 -44.24 -9.35
C GLU A 151 -23.14 -45.71 -9.81
N PRO A 152 -24.33 -46.37 -9.76
CA PRO A 152 -24.46 -47.72 -10.29
C PRO A 152 -24.38 -47.65 -11.81
N GLU A 153 -23.62 -48.58 -12.40
CA GLU A 153 -23.63 -48.95 -13.81
C GLU A 153 -25.08 -49.07 -14.34
N SER A 154 -25.67 -47.98 -14.84
CA SER A 154 -27.00 -47.99 -15.44
C SER A 154 -27.31 -46.74 -16.29
N THR A 155 -27.68 -47.03 -17.54
CA THR A 155 -28.33 -46.17 -18.55
C THR A 155 -27.46 -45.17 -19.32
N GLU A 156 -26.83 -45.69 -20.38
CA GLU A 156 -26.73 -44.94 -21.64
C GLU A 156 -28.15 -44.43 -21.99
N GLU A 157 -28.37 -43.11 -21.96
CA GLU A 157 -29.62 -42.54 -22.48
C GLU A 157 -29.65 -42.75 -24.00
N ASP A 158 -30.28 -43.85 -24.43
CA ASP A 158 -30.49 -44.23 -25.83
C ASP A 158 -30.93 -43.03 -26.69
N VAL A 159 -30.06 -42.60 -27.60
CA VAL A 159 -30.43 -41.67 -28.67
C VAL A 159 -31.42 -42.39 -29.58
N PRO A 160 -32.65 -41.89 -29.79
CA PRO A 160 -33.61 -42.54 -30.67
C PRO A 160 -33.07 -42.64 -32.11
N PRO A 161 -33.13 -43.80 -32.78
CA PRO A 161 -32.68 -43.94 -34.15
C PRO A 161 -33.51 -43.04 -35.09
N LEU A 162 -32.89 -42.52 -36.15
CA LEU A 162 -33.60 -41.73 -37.16
C LEU A 162 -34.47 -42.66 -38.01
N GLY A 163 -35.75 -42.34 -38.15
CA GLY A 163 -36.65 -43.00 -39.09
C GLY A 163 -36.47 -42.51 -40.53
N ASP A 164 -36.81 -43.34 -41.51
CA ASP A 164 -36.59 -43.08 -42.95
C ASP A 164 -37.24 -41.79 -43.47
N LEU A 165 -38.29 -41.31 -42.80
CA LEU A 165 -39.04 -40.11 -43.18
C LEU A 165 -38.76 -38.91 -42.26
N ASP A 166 -37.89 -39.05 -41.25
CA ASP A 166 -37.66 -38.03 -40.22
C ASP A 166 -36.90 -36.80 -40.75
N THR A 167 -36.23 -36.92 -41.89
CA THR A 167 -35.61 -35.81 -42.62
C THR A 167 -36.49 -35.25 -43.72
N THR A 168 -37.69 -35.81 -43.91
CA THR A 168 -38.55 -35.49 -45.05
C THR A 168 -39.78 -34.68 -44.64
N VAL A 169 -40.07 -33.66 -45.43
CA VAL A 169 -41.11 -32.68 -45.14
C VAL A 169 -42.13 -32.65 -46.26
N LYS A 170 -43.40 -32.58 -45.89
CA LYS A 170 -44.54 -32.45 -46.78
C LYS A 170 -44.97 -30.99 -46.88
N LEU A 171 -44.86 -30.45 -48.09
CA LEU A 171 -45.26 -29.10 -48.46
C LEU A 171 -46.60 -29.15 -49.22
N LYS A 172 -47.63 -28.47 -48.72
CA LYS A 172 -48.95 -28.41 -49.36
C LYS A 172 -49.33 -26.96 -49.66
N PHE A 173 -49.64 -26.67 -50.92
CA PHE A 173 -49.93 -25.31 -51.38
C PHE A 173 -50.95 -25.31 -52.52
N THR A 174 -51.55 -24.15 -52.78
CA THR A 174 -52.44 -23.96 -53.95
C THR A 174 -51.65 -23.23 -55.02
N LEU A 175 -51.59 -23.78 -56.24
CA LEU A 175 -50.74 -23.23 -57.31
C LEU A 175 -51.11 -21.79 -57.68
N SER A 176 -52.40 -21.43 -57.59
CA SER A 176 -52.88 -20.06 -57.80
C SER A 176 -52.36 -19.05 -56.77
N ARG A 177 -52.02 -19.50 -55.56
CA ARG A 177 -51.52 -18.63 -54.47
C ARG A 177 -50.00 -18.52 -54.49
N VAL A 178 -49.32 -19.55 -55.00
CA VAL A 178 -47.85 -19.59 -55.03
C VAL A 178 -47.38 -20.18 -56.37
N PRO A 179 -47.39 -19.39 -57.46
CA PRO A 179 -47.02 -19.87 -58.80
C PRO A 179 -45.53 -20.23 -58.90
N HIS A 180 -44.69 -19.70 -58.01
CA HIS A 180 -43.25 -19.92 -57.97
C HIS A 180 -42.82 -21.32 -57.51
N PHE A 181 -43.74 -22.17 -57.06
CA PHE A 181 -43.49 -23.57 -56.69
C PHE A 181 -44.02 -24.56 -57.75
N SER A 182 -43.99 -24.19 -59.04
CA SER A 182 -44.48 -25.04 -60.13
C SER A 182 -43.61 -26.26 -60.42
N THR A 183 -42.30 -26.17 -60.14
CA THR A 183 -41.29 -27.16 -60.53
C THR A 183 -40.52 -27.67 -59.32
N THR A 184 -40.11 -28.94 -59.33
CA THR A 184 -39.30 -29.56 -58.26
C THR A 184 -38.02 -28.77 -57.96
N THR A 185 -37.31 -28.31 -58.99
CA THR A 185 -36.10 -27.45 -58.86
C THR A 185 -36.40 -26.12 -58.17
N THR A 186 -37.55 -25.50 -58.47
CA THR A 186 -37.94 -24.23 -57.81
C THR A 186 -38.32 -24.45 -56.35
N ILE A 187 -38.94 -25.58 -56.03
CA ILE A 187 -39.27 -25.96 -54.64
C ILE A 187 -37.97 -26.15 -53.84
N ALA A 188 -37.02 -26.92 -54.38
CA ALA A 188 -35.74 -27.16 -53.73
C ALA A 188 -34.93 -25.86 -53.53
N LYS A 189 -34.85 -25.00 -54.54
CA LYS A 189 -34.13 -23.72 -54.46
C LYS A 189 -34.72 -22.74 -53.42
N ASN A 190 -36.03 -22.76 -53.20
CA ASN A 190 -36.66 -21.89 -52.18
C ASN A 190 -36.53 -22.46 -50.77
N LEU A 191 -36.41 -23.78 -50.63
CA LEU A 191 -36.26 -24.45 -49.33
C LEU A 191 -34.79 -24.68 -48.96
N SER A 192 -33.84 -24.51 -49.88
CA SER A 192 -32.40 -24.64 -49.61
C SER A 192 -31.88 -23.64 -48.58
N GLN A 193 -32.60 -22.52 -48.36
CA GLN A 193 -32.30 -21.57 -47.28
C GLN A 193 -32.38 -22.20 -45.88
N PHE A 194 -33.12 -23.30 -45.72
CA PHE A 194 -33.27 -24.00 -44.44
C PHE A 194 -32.32 -25.20 -44.28
N GLY A 195 -31.80 -25.74 -45.39
CA GLY A 195 -30.84 -26.84 -45.38
C GLY A 195 -30.61 -27.45 -46.76
N GLU A 196 -29.60 -28.30 -46.89
CA GLU A 196 -29.32 -29.03 -48.14
C GLU A 196 -30.44 -30.03 -48.46
N ILE A 197 -30.96 -29.97 -49.69
CA ILE A 197 -32.05 -30.79 -50.19
C ILE A 197 -31.52 -31.66 -51.32
N ASP A 198 -31.96 -32.92 -51.36
CA ASP A 198 -31.72 -33.78 -52.51
C ASP A 198 -32.80 -33.53 -53.57
N GLU A 199 -32.47 -32.68 -54.55
CA GLU A 199 -33.39 -32.25 -55.62
C GLU A 199 -33.98 -33.43 -56.40
N SER A 200 -33.22 -34.52 -56.54
CA SER A 200 -33.61 -35.72 -57.30
C SER A 200 -34.71 -36.53 -56.62
N SER A 201 -34.82 -36.40 -55.31
CA SER A 201 -35.77 -37.15 -54.47
C SER A 201 -37.03 -36.34 -54.14
N VAL A 202 -37.18 -35.12 -54.70
CA VAL A 202 -38.37 -34.28 -54.50
C VAL A 202 -39.53 -34.78 -55.37
N VAL A 203 -40.62 -35.19 -54.72
CA VAL A 203 -41.83 -35.67 -55.41
C VAL A 203 -42.91 -34.60 -55.37
N LEU A 204 -43.37 -34.11 -56.53
CA LEU A 204 -44.47 -33.14 -56.65
C LEU A 204 -45.72 -33.81 -57.24
N SER A 205 -46.84 -33.74 -56.52
CA SER A 205 -48.15 -34.20 -56.97
C SER A 205 -49.11 -33.02 -57.12
N LEU A 206 -49.69 -32.85 -58.31
CA LEU A 206 -50.69 -31.83 -58.62
C LEU A 206 -52.07 -32.49 -58.71
N LYS A 207 -53.01 -32.04 -57.88
CA LYS A 207 -54.38 -32.56 -57.87
C LYS A 207 -55.38 -31.42 -58.05
N GLU A 208 -56.15 -31.47 -59.13
CA GLU A 208 -57.25 -30.56 -59.37
C GLU A 208 -58.43 -30.91 -58.46
N LYS A 209 -58.97 -29.91 -57.76
CA LYS A 209 -60.18 -30.06 -56.95
C LYS A 209 -61.21 -29.02 -57.35
N PRO A 210 -62.51 -29.36 -57.37
CA PRO A 210 -63.55 -28.37 -57.63
C PRO A 210 -63.54 -27.29 -56.54
N VAL A 211 -63.63 -26.04 -56.96
CA VAL A 211 -63.84 -24.90 -56.06
C VAL A 211 -65.28 -24.99 -55.55
N LYS A 212 -65.46 -25.01 -54.23
CA LYS A 212 -66.79 -24.85 -53.60
C LYS A 212 -67.15 -23.36 -53.72
N SER A 213 -67.96 -22.98 -54.70
CA SER A 213 -68.55 -21.64 -54.76
C SER A 213 -69.76 -21.61 -53.82
N THR A 214 -69.71 -20.76 -52.80
CA THR A 214 -70.89 -20.25 -52.13
C THR A 214 -71.51 -19.17 -53.03
N SER A 215 -72.83 -19.23 -53.23
CA SER A 215 -73.72 -18.32 -53.99
C SER A 215 -73.81 -18.45 -55.54
N ASP A 216 -74.97 -19.00 -55.92
CA ASP A 216 -75.89 -18.71 -57.03
C ASP A 216 -75.56 -18.91 -58.53
N LYS A 217 -76.64 -19.32 -59.21
CA LYS A 217 -76.76 -20.02 -60.49
C LYS A 217 -76.64 -19.06 -61.68
N SER A 218 -75.70 -19.33 -62.59
CA SER A 218 -75.96 -19.43 -64.04
C SER A 218 -74.69 -19.85 -64.79
N SER A 219 -74.80 -20.97 -65.52
CA SER A 219 -73.95 -21.40 -66.66
C SER A 219 -72.55 -20.79 -66.80
N SER A 220 -71.55 -21.41 -66.18
CA SER A 220 -70.15 -21.39 -66.65
C SER A 220 -69.35 -22.46 -65.90
N LYS A 221 -68.37 -23.07 -66.57
CA LYS A 221 -67.60 -24.25 -66.14
C LYS A 221 -67.15 -24.15 -64.67
N LYS A 222 -67.37 -25.22 -63.90
CA LYS A 222 -66.95 -25.37 -62.49
C LYS A 222 -65.45 -25.04 -62.37
N ALA A 223 -65.10 -23.93 -61.71
CA ALA A 223 -63.70 -23.56 -61.52
C ALA A 223 -62.97 -24.66 -60.73
N LEU A 224 -61.85 -25.15 -61.26
CA LEU A 224 -60.97 -26.12 -60.60
C LEU A 224 -59.82 -25.35 -59.95
N ARG A 225 -59.45 -25.70 -58.72
CA ARG A 225 -58.22 -25.24 -58.06
C ARG A 225 -57.20 -26.38 -58.05
N THR A 226 -55.98 -26.09 -58.45
CA THR A 226 -54.88 -27.06 -58.42
C THR A 226 -54.20 -27.00 -57.06
N ILE A 227 -54.35 -28.07 -56.28
CA ILE A 227 -53.64 -28.23 -55.01
C ILE A 227 -52.39 -29.08 -55.28
N ALA A 228 -51.24 -28.51 -54.95
CA ALA A 228 -49.95 -29.16 -55.04
C ALA A 228 -49.55 -29.73 -53.68
N THR A 229 -49.02 -30.95 -53.68
CA THR A 229 -48.39 -31.57 -52.52
C THR A 229 -47.01 -32.04 -52.94
N ALA A 230 -45.97 -31.52 -52.30
CA ALA A 230 -44.58 -31.93 -52.52
C ALA A 230 -44.03 -32.65 -51.29
N LEU A 231 -43.27 -33.72 -51.50
CA LEU A 231 -42.43 -34.35 -50.48
C LEU A 231 -40.98 -33.93 -50.75
N VAL A 232 -40.34 -33.32 -49.75
CA VAL A 232 -39.02 -32.72 -49.85
C VAL A 232 -38.11 -33.36 -48.80
N PRO A 233 -37.18 -34.24 -49.20
CA PRO A 233 -36.18 -34.81 -48.31
C PRO A 233 -35.01 -33.85 -48.09
N PHE A 234 -34.70 -33.55 -46.83
CA PHE A 234 -33.49 -32.84 -46.45
C PHE A 234 -32.37 -33.82 -46.12
N ARG A 235 -31.10 -33.41 -46.29
CA ARG A 235 -29.95 -34.19 -45.83
C ARG A 235 -29.82 -34.22 -44.32
N THR A 236 -30.30 -33.19 -43.63
CA THR A 236 -30.19 -33.06 -42.18
C THR A 236 -31.56 -32.85 -41.55
N ILE A 237 -31.77 -33.46 -40.37
CA ILE A 237 -33.00 -33.26 -39.60
C ILE A 237 -33.16 -31.83 -39.10
N GLY A 238 -32.04 -31.13 -38.88
CA GLY A 238 -32.03 -29.71 -38.54
C GLY A 238 -32.66 -28.84 -39.64
N GLY A 239 -32.36 -29.14 -40.91
CA GLY A 239 -32.96 -28.40 -42.03
C GLY A 239 -34.45 -28.67 -42.20
N ALA A 240 -34.87 -29.92 -42.01
CA ALA A 240 -36.29 -30.29 -42.00
C ALA A 240 -37.06 -29.59 -40.86
N PHE A 241 -36.47 -29.54 -39.65
CA PHE A 241 -37.05 -28.85 -38.49
C PHE A 241 -37.15 -27.34 -38.72
N ALA A 242 -36.08 -26.71 -39.25
CA ALA A 242 -36.07 -25.28 -39.56
C ALA A 242 -37.16 -24.90 -40.57
N ALA A 243 -37.38 -25.72 -41.61
CA ALA A 243 -38.44 -25.50 -42.59
C ALA A 243 -39.85 -25.60 -41.96
N VAL A 244 -40.08 -26.58 -41.07
CA VAL A 244 -41.35 -26.72 -40.35
C VAL A 244 -41.59 -25.53 -39.42
N CYS A 245 -40.57 -25.07 -38.69
CA CYS A 245 -40.65 -23.87 -37.85
C CYS A 245 -40.93 -22.60 -38.66
N ALA A 246 -40.27 -22.43 -39.79
CA ALA A 246 -40.45 -21.26 -40.67
C ALA A 246 -41.87 -21.18 -41.26
N SER A 247 -42.57 -22.30 -41.42
CA SER A 247 -43.97 -22.27 -41.87
C SER A 247 -44.95 -21.69 -40.84
N LYS A 248 -44.62 -21.78 -39.55
CA LYS A 248 -45.43 -21.21 -38.46
C LYS A 248 -45.20 -19.70 -38.33
N GLN A 249 -43.99 -19.24 -38.65
CA GLN A 249 -43.62 -17.83 -38.65
C GLN A 249 -43.91 -17.25 -40.05
N SER A 250 -45.05 -16.58 -40.25
CA SER A 250 -45.51 -16.10 -41.58
C SER A 250 -44.64 -15.02 -42.28
N ARG A 251 -43.36 -14.86 -41.89
CA ARG A 251 -42.42 -13.82 -42.34
C ARG A 251 -41.48 -14.25 -43.48
N ASN A 252 -41.32 -15.55 -43.76
CA ASN A 252 -40.24 -16.05 -44.64
C ASN A 252 -40.69 -16.38 -46.09
N GLY A 253 -41.66 -15.65 -46.65
CA GLY A 253 -42.08 -15.83 -48.05
C GLY A 253 -42.85 -17.14 -48.35
N LEU A 254 -43.15 -17.93 -47.32
CA LEU A 254 -43.94 -19.17 -47.40
C LEU A 254 -45.45 -18.93 -47.17
N ALA A 255 -45.94 -17.71 -47.40
CA ALA A 255 -47.31 -17.30 -47.11
C ALA A 255 -48.33 -18.07 -47.98
N GLY A 256 -49.01 -19.06 -47.38
CA GLY A 256 -49.97 -19.93 -48.07
C GLY A 256 -49.47 -21.35 -48.38
N CYS A 257 -48.27 -21.69 -47.94
CA CYS A 257 -47.72 -23.04 -47.93
C CYS A 257 -47.85 -23.65 -46.53
N GLU A 258 -48.47 -24.82 -46.42
CA GLU A 258 -48.54 -25.61 -45.20
C GLU A 258 -47.41 -26.64 -45.21
N ILE A 259 -46.48 -26.54 -44.25
CA ILE A 259 -45.33 -27.44 -44.12
C ILE A 259 -45.54 -28.34 -42.90
N SER A 260 -45.52 -29.65 -43.12
CA SER A 260 -45.70 -30.66 -42.08
C SER A 260 -44.69 -31.79 -42.26
N TRP A 261 -44.35 -32.51 -41.20
CA TRP A 261 -43.54 -33.74 -41.32
C TRP A 261 -44.21 -34.76 -42.25
N ALA A 262 -43.43 -35.44 -43.10
CA ALA A 262 -44.01 -36.42 -44.03
C ALA A 262 -44.72 -37.57 -43.31
N GLY A 263 -44.18 -38.01 -42.16
CA GLY A 263 -44.81 -38.99 -41.27
C GLY A 263 -46.01 -38.47 -40.48
N GLY A 264 -46.39 -37.19 -40.63
CA GLY A 264 -47.53 -36.56 -39.96
C GLY A 264 -47.33 -36.24 -38.48
N LYS A 265 -46.31 -36.83 -37.83
CA LYS A 265 -45.89 -36.56 -36.43
C LYS A 265 -44.47 -36.02 -36.40
N GLU A 266 -44.13 -35.28 -35.34
CA GLU A 266 -42.77 -34.80 -35.08
C GLU A 266 -41.85 -35.99 -34.75
N PRO A 267 -40.66 -36.09 -35.39
CA PRO A 267 -39.72 -37.17 -35.15
C PRO A 267 -39.33 -37.34 -33.66
N PRO A 268 -39.20 -38.58 -33.16
CA PRO A 268 -38.83 -38.85 -31.76
C PRO A 268 -37.52 -38.18 -31.33
N ILE A 269 -36.55 -38.09 -32.25
CA ILE A 269 -35.26 -37.43 -31.99
C ILE A 269 -35.40 -35.92 -31.76
N VAL A 270 -36.36 -35.25 -32.40
CA VAL A 270 -36.63 -33.82 -32.16
C VAL A 270 -37.27 -33.63 -30.78
N GLN A 271 -38.15 -34.54 -30.38
CA GLN A 271 -38.73 -34.55 -29.03
C GLN A 271 -37.66 -34.82 -27.95
N TRP A 272 -36.72 -35.73 -28.22
CA TRP A 272 -35.57 -36.02 -27.37
C TRP A 272 -34.63 -34.81 -27.24
N LEU A 273 -34.30 -34.14 -28.35
CA LEU A 273 -33.50 -32.92 -28.34
C LEU A 273 -34.15 -31.78 -27.53
N ARG A 274 -35.49 -31.69 -27.55
CA ARG A 274 -36.24 -30.75 -26.71
C ARG A 274 -36.13 -31.10 -25.23
N ARG A 275 -36.18 -32.39 -24.87
CA ARG A 275 -36.04 -32.87 -23.48
C ARG A 275 -34.65 -32.57 -22.90
N ILE A 276 -33.61 -32.70 -23.72
CA ILE A 276 -32.21 -32.43 -23.34
C ILE A 276 -31.89 -30.92 -23.32
N GLY A 277 -32.83 -30.06 -23.72
CA GLY A 277 -32.65 -28.61 -23.72
C GLY A 277 -31.82 -28.05 -24.87
N LYS A 278 -31.54 -28.86 -25.91
CA LYS A 278 -30.80 -28.42 -27.12
C LYS A 278 -31.69 -27.78 -28.19
N LEU A 279 -33.01 -27.85 -28.04
CA LEU A 279 -33.98 -27.21 -28.93
C LEU A 279 -34.84 -26.20 -28.15
N GLY A 280 -34.86 -24.94 -28.60
CA GLY A 280 -35.69 -23.88 -28.00
C GLY A 280 -37.20 -24.18 -28.09
N ASN A 281 -37.96 -23.66 -27.12
CA ASN A 281 -39.41 -23.76 -27.14
C ASN A 281 -39.98 -22.83 -28.23
N PRO A 282 -40.91 -23.27 -29.10
CA PRO A 282 -41.43 -22.45 -30.19
C PRO A 282 -42.26 -21.23 -29.74
N ASN A 283 -42.37 -20.97 -28.44
CA ASN A 283 -43.09 -19.85 -27.84
C ASN A 283 -42.19 -18.80 -27.16
N SER A 284 -40.88 -18.80 -27.40
CA SER A 284 -40.00 -17.72 -26.93
C SER A 284 -39.54 -16.85 -28.11
N ASP A 285 -40.31 -15.80 -28.40
CA ASP A 285 -39.82 -14.64 -29.14
C ASP A 285 -38.77 -13.92 -28.29
N SER A 286 -37.48 -14.20 -28.52
CA SER A 286 -36.38 -13.24 -28.31
C SER A 286 -35.05 -13.86 -28.74
N ILE A 287 -34.60 -13.49 -29.93
CA ILE A 287 -33.22 -13.68 -30.37
C ILE A 287 -32.40 -12.53 -29.77
N GLN A 288 -31.46 -12.83 -28.88
CA GLN A 288 -30.25 -12.01 -28.74
C GLN A 288 -29.02 -12.92 -28.83
N VAL A 289 -28.17 -12.54 -29.78
CA VAL A 289 -26.97 -13.20 -30.26
C VAL A 289 -25.84 -13.03 -29.24
N PRO A 290 -25.04 -14.06 -28.92
CA PRO A 290 -23.79 -13.89 -28.20
C PRO A 290 -22.64 -13.69 -29.19
N THR A 291 -21.99 -12.53 -29.15
CA THR A 291 -20.71 -12.28 -29.83
C THR A 291 -19.55 -12.40 -28.85
N ALA A 292 -18.51 -13.10 -29.29
CA ALA A 292 -17.28 -13.37 -28.57
C ALA A 292 -16.19 -12.31 -28.87
N LYS A 293 -15.49 -11.91 -27.80
CA LYS A 293 -14.07 -11.48 -27.66
C LYS A 293 -13.51 -10.36 -28.57
N GLN A 294 -12.91 -9.33 -27.97
CA GLN A 294 -11.45 -9.16 -27.85
C GLN A 294 -11.05 -7.87 -27.11
N ASP A 295 -9.84 -7.92 -26.58
CA ASP A 295 -9.16 -7.02 -25.65
C ASP A 295 -8.87 -5.61 -26.22
N THR A 296 -8.80 -4.59 -25.36
CA THR A 296 -7.62 -3.70 -25.17
C THR A 296 -7.89 -2.61 -24.12
N TYR A 297 -6.79 -2.20 -23.49
CA TYR A 297 -6.58 -1.30 -22.36
C TYR A 297 -6.67 0.18 -22.80
N GLU A 298 -7.31 1.05 -22.01
CA GLU A 298 -6.67 2.25 -21.42
C GLU A 298 -7.66 3.14 -20.63
N GLU A 299 -7.15 3.57 -19.47
CA GLU A 299 -7.30 4.90 -18.85
C GLU A 299 -8.53 5.32 -18.01
N MET A 300 -8.13 6.10 -16.99
CA MET A 300 -8.88 7.03 -16.15
C MET A 300 -9.46 6.50 -14.83
N ALA A 301 -8.58 6.59 -13.83
CA ALA A 301 -8.89 7.06 -12.50
C ALA A 301 -9.98 8.15 -12.47
N LYS A 302 -11.04 7.92 -11.70
CA LYS A 302 -11.76 8.99 -10.99
C LYS A 302 -12.56 8.48 -9.79
N SER A 303 -12.23 9.09 -8.66
CA SER A 303 -13.12 9.53 -7.57
C SER A 303 -13.90 8.49 -6.76
N LYS A 304 -13.57 8.44 -5.45
CA LYS A 304 -14.45 8.91 -4.37
C LYS A 304 -13.67 8.99 -3.06
N SER A 305 -13.21 10.19 -2.71
CA SER A 305 -12.94 10.55 -1.32
C SER A 305 -14.23 11.12 -0.72
N THR A 306 -14.69 10.50 0.35
CA THR A 306 -15.72 11.04 1.23
C THR A 306 -15.03 11.90 2.28
N LYS A 307 -15.46 13.16 2.32
CA LYS A 307 -15.16 14.18 3.33
C LYS A 307 -15.64 13.71 4.70
N ASP A 308 -14.83 14.00 5.72
CA ASP A 308 -15.27 14.68 6.94
C ASP A 308 -14.09 15.47 7.48
N GLY A 309 -14.14 16.79 7.27
CA GLY A 309 -13.20 17.77 7.81
C GLY A 309 -13.96 18.65 8.79
N ILE A 310 -13.59 18.57 10.06
CA ILE A 310 -14.05 19.50 11.10
C ILE A 310 -13.02 20.61 11.24
N SER A 311 -13.56 21.81 11.21
CA SER A 311 -12.98 23.15 11.25
C SER A 311 -11.97 23.39 12.39
N LEU A 312 -10.91 24.13 12.07
CA LEU A 312 -10.17 24.96 13.03
C LEU A 312 -9.73 26.24 12.33
N GLY A 313 -10.59 27.25 12.39
CA GLY A 313 -10.29 28.62 12.00
C GLY A 313 -10.91 29.58 13.01
N SER A 314 -10.17 30.66 13.28
CA SER A 314 -10.56 31.85 14.03
C SER A 314 -10.28 31.84 15.53
N LEU A 315 -9.12 32.39 15.90
CA LEU A 315 -8.98 33.13 17.14
C LEU A 315 -7.80 34.10 17.01
N LEU A 316 -8.11 35.34 16.62
CA LEU A 316 -7.37 36.56 16.98
C LEU A 316 -8.13 37.78 16.43
N GLU A 317 -8.86 38.48 17.31
CA GLU A 317 -8.98 39.94 17.23
C GLU A 317 -9.39 40.50 18.62
N ASN A 318 -8.76 41.64 18.96
CA ASN A 318 -9.05 42.64 19.98
C ASN A 318 -8.42 42.54 21.39
N ALA A 319 -7.31 43.25 21.56
CA ALA A 319 -7.23 44.36 22.52
C ALA A 319 -6.20 45.42 22.07
N SER A 320 -6.67 46.65 21.84
CA SER A 320 -5.86 47.86 21.64
C SER A 320 -5.11 48.27 22.91
N LYS A 321 -3.81 48.60 22.80
CA LYS A 321 -3.26 49.82 23.41
C LYS A 321 -1.94 50.25 22.76
N LYS A 322 -1.87 51.55 22.49
CA LYS A 322 -0.80 52.36 21.89
C LYS A 322 0.56 52.16 22.57
N GLU A 323 1.63 52.13 21.79
CA GLU A 323 2.63 53.21 21.77
C GLU A 323 3.64 53.02 20.61
N SER A 324 3.84 54.11 19.89
CA SER A 324 4.75 54.31 18.76
C SER A 324 6.19 54.56 19.23
N ILE A 325 7.19 54.06 18.50
CA ILE A 325 8.45 54.75 18.18
C ILE A 325 9.09 54.07 16.94
N GLU A 326 9.57 54.91 16.03
CA GLU A 326 10.14 54.68 14.72
C GLU A 326 11.59 54.14 14.74
N PHE A 327 12.00 53.38 13.70
CA PHE A 327 13.06 53.72 12.71
C PHE A 327 13.69 52.48 12.04
N GLY A 328 13.91 52.57 10.72
CA GLY A 328 15.22 52.17 10.14
C GLY A 328 15.31 50.85 9.37
N SER A 329 15.25 50.96 8.04
CA SER A 329 15.58 49.94 7.03
C SER A 329 17.09 49.64 6.95
N GLY A 330 17.47 48.39 6.63
CA GLY A 330 18.69 48.10 5.87
C GLY A 330 19.36 46.76 6.18
N GLY A 331 19.66 45.97 5.12
CA GLY A 331 20.80 45.05 5.12
C GLY A 331 20.57 43.60 4.65
N SER A 332 20.43 43.40 3.34
CA SER A 332 20.74 42.12 2.68
C SER A 332 22.26 42.01 2.46
N PHE A 333 22.88 40.89 2.86
CA PHE A 333 24.17 40.46 2.30
C PHE A 333 24.36 38.94 2.43
N SER A 334 24.12 38.20 1.34
CA SER A 334 24.61 36.84 1.14
C SER A 334 25.52 36.86 -0.08
N SER A 335 26.81 36.56 0.10
CA SER A 335 27.79 36.46 -0.99
C SER A 335 28.43 35.07 -0.95
N PHE A 336 28.12 34.25 -1.96
CA PHE A 336 28.94 33.13 -2.39
C PHE A 336 29.23 33.34 -3.88
N PRO A 337 30.48 33.22 -4.36
CA PRO A 337 30.82 33.51 -5.74
C PRO A 337 30.57 32.31 -6.66
N ASP A 338 30.06 32.65 -7.84
CA ASP A 338 29.77 31.79 -8.99
C ASP A 338 31.06 31.56 -9.82
N LEU A 339 31.33 30.32 -10.23
CA LEU A 339 32.50 29.94 -11.03
C LEU A 339 32.06 29.30 -12.35
N SER A 340 31.85 30.15 -13.35
CA SER A 340 31.69 29.76 -14.75
C SER A 340 32.98 30.03 -15.54
N SER A 341 33.82 29.01 -15.75
CA SER A 341 34.85 28.96 -16.81
C SER A 341 35.49 27.55 -16.97
N ILE A 342 34.78 26.62 -17.65
CA ILE A 342 35.15 25.81 -18.87
C ILE A 342 36.59 25.18 -18.97
N PRO A 343 36.89 24.02 -19.67
CA PRO A 343 36.10 23.05 -20.47
C PRO A 343 36.38 21.51 -20.27
N ALA A 344 35.60 20.71 -21.02
CA ALA A 344 35.91 19.46 -21.72
C ALA A 344 35.60 18.09 -21.04
N THR A 345 34.47 17.53 -21.48
CA THR A 345 34.06 16.11 -21.48
C THR A 345 35.05 15.19 -22.24
N PRO A 346 35.06 13.87 -21.96
CA PRO A 346 34.18 12.97 -22.71
C PRO A 346 33.42 11.94 -21.86
N GLN A 347 32.14 11.79 -22.23
CA GLN A 347 31.27 10.61 -22.28
C GLN A 347 31.24 9.53 -21.15
N LEU A 348 30.01 9.36 -20.67
CA LEU A 348 29.32 8.24 -19.98
C LEU A 348 29.90 6.82 -20.13
N PRO A 349 29.69 5.94 -19.12
CA PRO A 349 28.41 5.22 -19.09
C PRO A 349 27.70 5.22 -17.74
N SER A 350 26.38 5.41 -17.83
CA SER A 350 25.40 4.86 -16.90
C SER A 350 25.68 3.38 -16.70
N GLN A 351 25.91 2.95 -15.46
CA GLN A 351 25.38 1.72 -14.87
C GLN A 351 26.04 1.45 -13.51
N MET A 352 25.26 0.78 -12.67
CA MET A 352 25.68 -0.12 -11.61
C MET A 352 25.52 0.36 -10.17
N THR A 353 24.38 -0.09 -9.64
CA THR A 353 24.31 -0.95 -8.45
C THR A 353 24.70 -0.34 -7.13
N THR A 354 23.69 -0.23 -6.28
CA THR A 354 23.74 -0.68 -4.88
C THR A 354 24.86 -1.70 -4.66
N SER A 355 25.97 -1.26 -4.06
CA SER A 355 26.96 -2.16 -3.46
C SER A 355 26.91 -1.97 -1.95
N PRO A 356 26.53 -3.01 -1.19
CA PRO A 356 26.50 -3.01 0.26
C PRO A 356 27.88 -3.44 0.77
N ALA A 357 28.80 -2.49 0.94
CA ALA A 357 30.11 -2.83 1.47
C ALA A 357 30.78 -1.63 2.15
N LEU A 358 30.18 -1.19 3.25
CA LEU A 358 30.88 -0.51 4.35
C LEU A 358 30.13 -0.82 5.66
N GLN A 359 29.98 -2.12 5.93
CA GLN A 359 29.70 -2.67 7.27
C GLN A 359 31.02 -2.93 8.01
N ALA A 360 31.91 -1.95 8.03
CA ALA A 360 33.15 -2.02 8.78
C ALA A 360 33.16 -0.83 9.75
N ALA A 361 32.99 -1.14 11.03
CA ALA A 361 32.67 -0.26 12.17
C ALA A 361 31.17 0.05 12.32
N GLY A 362 30.50 -0.74 13.16
CA GLY A 362 29.06 -0.70 13.47
C GLY A 362 28.62 0.55 14.23
N LEU A 363 28.64 1.69 13.55
CA LEU A 363 27.91 2.89 13.96
C LEU A 363 27.13 3.39 12.74
N ASP A 364 25.80 3.29 12.80
CA ASP A 364 24.88 3.82 11.79
C ASP A 364 25.29 5.26 11.44
N PHE A 365 25.26 5.64 10.15
CA PHE A 365 25.69 6.97 9.70
C PHE A 365 25.01 8.12 10.48
N GLU A 366 23.75 7.93 10.86
CA GLU A 366 22.98 8.82 11.72
C GLU A 366 23.53 8.87 13.16
N SER A 367 23.90 7.73 13.74
CA SER A 367 24.52 7.66 15.07
C SER A 367 25.92 8.30 15.12
N LEU A 368 26.69 8.15 14.05
CA LEU A 368 27.99 8.81 13.91
C LEU A 368 27.83 10.33 13.76
N THR A 369 26.77 10.77 13.10
CA THR A 369 26.43 12.20 12.97
C THR A 369 26.01 12.79 14.31
N LEU A 370 25.19 12.07 15.09
CA LEU A 370 24.81 12.46 16.45
C LEU A 370 26.03 12.50 17.40
N MET A 371 26.92 11.52 17.32
CA MET A 371 28.17 11.50 18.08
C MET A 371 29.06 12.71 17.74
N ARG A 372 29.20 13.05 16.45
CA ARG A 372 29.94 14.24 16.01
C ARG A 372 29.29 15.53 16.45
N LEU A 373 27.95 15.61 16.44
CA LEU A 373 27.19 16.75 16.94
C LEU A 373 27.43 16.95 18.45
N ARG A 374 27.39 15.86 19.23
CA ARG A 374 27.68 15.85 20.68
C ARG A 374 29.09 16.35 20.96
N GLN A 375 30.06 15.94 20.15
CA GLN A 375 31.46 16.34 20.32
C GLN A 375 31.69 17.80 19.91
N ALA A 376 31.05 18.26 18.83
CA ALA A 376 31.11 19.65 18.41
C ALA A 376 30.46 20.60 19.44
N GLU A 377 29.33 20.22 20.03
CA GLU A 377 28.64 21.00 21.05
C GLU A 377 29.45 21.04 22.36
N ARG A 378 30.05 19.90 22.73
CA ARG A 378 30.99 19.80 23.84
C ARG A 378 32.17 20.77 23.68
N ASP A 379 32.79 20.76 22.51
CA ASP A 379 33.96 21.61 22.20
C ASP A 379 33.56 23.10 22.11
N ARG A 380 32.34 23.39 21.63
CA ARG A 380 31.80 24.76 21.58
C ARG A 380 31.65 25.33 22.99
N LEU A 381 31.04 24.59 23.90
CA LEU A 381 30.85 25.02 25.29
C LEU A 381 32.19 25.18 26.01
N GLU A 382 33.15 24.28 25.78
CA GLU A 382 34.50 24.42 26.33
C GLU A 382 35.19 25.69 25.82
N ARG A 383 35.07 26.01 24.53
CA ARG A 383 35.60 27.27 23.98
C ARG A 383 34.91 28.50 24.55
N GLU A 384 33.58 28.49 24.67
CA GLU A 384 32.81 29.60 25.24
C GLU A 384 33.21 29.88 26.69
N ILE A 385 33.50 28.83 27.48
CA ILE A 385 34.01 28.96 28.85
C ILE A 385 35.41 29.59 28.85
N LEU A 386 36.31 29.13 27.97
CA LEU A 386 37.67 29.68 27.89
C LEU A 386 37.70 31.13 27.39
N GLU A 387 36.81 31.49 26.46
CA GLU A 387 36.70 32.85 25.93
C GLU A 387 36.10 33.81 26.97
N ALA A 388 35.07 33.38 27.70
CA ALA A 388 34.55 34.13 28.85
C ALA A 388 35.60 34.28 29.96
N GLU A 389 36.47 33.29 30.14
CA GLU A 389 37.58 33.35 31.10
C GLU A 389 38.66 34.36 30.66
N ALA A 390 38.97 34.42 29.36
CA ALA A 390 39.95 35.36 28.79
C ALA A 390 39.43 36.81 28.73
N ALA A 391 38.12 37.01 28.59
CA ALA A 391 37.50 38.34 28.53
C ALA A 391 37.38 39.03 29.90
N GLU A 392 37.46 38.28 31.00
CA GLU A 392 37.30 38.79 32.37
C GLU A 392 38.62 38.86 33.18
N THR A 393 39.74 38.42 32.61
CA THR A 393 41.11 38.64 33.13
C THR A 393 41.73 39.88 32.53
#